data_AF-A0A417QWU6-F1
#
_entry.id   AF-A0A417QWU6-F1
#
_cell.length_a   1.000
_cell.length_b   1.000
_cell.length_c   1.000
_cell.angle_alpha   90.00
_cell.angle_beta   90.00
_cell.angle_gamma   90.00
#
_symmetry.space_group_name_H-M   'P 1'
#
loop_
_entity.id
_entity.type
_entity.pdbx_description
1 polymer ?
#
loop_
_entity_poly.entity_id
_entity_poly.type
_entity_poly.pdbx_seq_one_letter_code
_entity_poly.pdbx_strand_id
1 'polypeptide(L)'
;EDTITFYVAECMEFPVMGEYHENLTLEEALHIYETIPAERMNGIKGVGFELHDGSDYDGPYDLMRLGKVDREGVEMIKHYKESPLVQKAMDDVEKYFARKQELTKRTEQVVGDKPIQKENVSHPKSRKESVLQALRERQAKIKEQEQTATKEKSRTHKKGEVSL
;
A
#
# COMPACT_ATOMS: atom_id res chain seq x y z
N GLU A 1 -29.06 -22.16 14.52
CA GLU A 1 -28.41 -22.11 13.21
C GLU A 1 -27.16 -21.31 13.40
N ASP A 2 -26.05 -21.79 12.84
CA ASP A 2 -24.77 -21.11 12.94
C ASP A 2 -24.84 -19.84 12.10
N THR A 3 -24.43 -18.71 12.68
CA THR A 3 -24.47 -17.43 11.98
C THR A 3 -23.10 -16.77 12.00
N ILE A 4 -22.82 -15.95 11.00
CA ILE A 4 -21.56 -15.22 10.89
C ILE A 4 -21.89 -13.75 10.67
N THR A 5 -21.29 -12.88 11.48
CA THR A 5 -21.39 -11.42 11.35
C THR A 5 -20.03 -10.84 11.02
N PHE A 6 -20.01 -9.68 10.39
CA PHE A 6 -18.78 -9.02 9.96
C PHE A 6 -18.60 -7.68 10.66
N TYR A 7 -17.34 -7.29 10.81
CA TYR A 7 -16.96 -5.94 11.22
C TYR A 7 -15.94 -5.35 10.25
N VAL A 8 -15.89 -4.02 10.22
CA VAL A 8 -14.94 -3.23 9.45
C VAL A 8 -14.20 -2.33 10.42
N ALA A 9 -12.89 -2.25 10.28
CA ALA A 9 -12.08 -1.30 11.04
C ALA A 9 -11.15 -0.52 10.11
N GLU A 10 -10.98 0.76 10.41
CA GLU A 10 -9.94 1.61 9.84
C GLU A 10 -8.53 1.16 10.25
N CYS A 11 -8.41 0.58 11.45
CA CYS A 11 -7.16 0.05 11.98
C CYS A 11 -7.40 -1.31 12.65
N MET A 12 -6.98 -2.40 11.98
CA MET A 12 -7.12 -3.75 12.53
C MET A 12 -6.24 -4.00 13.77
N GLU A 13 -5.18 -3.21 13.96
CA GLU A 13 -4.32 -3.32 15.14
C GLU A 13 -4.93 -2.66 16.38
N PHE A 14 -5.62 -1.53 16.16
CA PHE A 14 -6.32 -0.80 17.21
C PHE A 14 -7.70 -0.38 16.72
N PRO A 15 -8.70 -1.30 16.70
CA PRO A 15 -10.03 -1.03 16.14
C PRO A 15 -10.73 0.17 16.79
N VAL A 16 -10.44 0.43 18.06
CA VAL A 16 -10.95 1.59 18.83
C VAL A 16 -10.34 2.94 18.42
N MET A 17 -9.26 2.95 17.64
CA MET A 17 -8.55 4.16 17.20
C MET A 17 -8.85 4.48 15.73
N GLY A 18 -10.12 4.55 15.37
CA GLY A 18 -10.57 4.90 14.03
C GLY A 18 -12.06 4.64 13.84
N GLU A 19 -12.48 4.62 12.59
CA GLU A 19 -13.81 4.16 12.20
C GLU A 19 -13.96 2.64 12.40
N TYR A 20 -15.01 2.24 13.09
CA TYR A 20 -15.34 0.83 13.37
C TYR A 20 -16.84 0.61 13.23
N HIS A 21 -17.23 -0.47 12.54
CA HIS A 21 -18.62 -0.86 12.33
C HIS A 21 -18.75 -2.37 12.49
N GLU A 22 -19.81 -2.85 13.14
CA GLU A 22 -20.03 -4.26 13.47
C GLU A 22 -21.46 -4.71 13.17
N ASN A 23 -21.73 -6.01 13.35
CA ASN A 23 -23.01 -6.65 13.04
C ASN A 23 -23.45 -6.48 11.57
N LEU A 24 -22.49 -6.52 10.66
CA LEU A 24 -22.70 -6.32 9.23
C LEU A 24 -22.86 -7.66 8.49
N THR A 25 -23.53 -7.62 7.34
CA THR A 25 -23.34 -8.62 6.27
C THR A 25 -21.98 -8.43 5.60
N LEU A 26 -21.53 -9.44 4.84
CA LEU A 26 -20.24 -9.36 4.12
C LEU A 26 -20.28 -8.23 3.08
N GLU A 27 -21.39 -8.07 2.38
CA GLU A 27 -21.58 -7.03 1.36
C GLU A 27 -21.52 -5.62 1.96
N GLU A 28 -22.17 -5.40 3.10
CA GLU A 28 -22.12 -4.13 3.83
C GLU A 28 -20.72 -3.83 4.34
N ALA A 29 -20.04 -4.85 4.89
CA ALA A 29 -18.66 -4.72 5.36
C ALA A 29 -17.70 -4.33 4.23
N LEU A 30 -17.81 -4.99 3.07
CA LEU A 30 -17.00 -4.64 1.90
C LEU A 30 -17.31 -3.23 1.37
N HIS A 31 -18.57 -2.81 1.41
CA HIS A 31 -18.96 -1.46 1.00
C HIS A 31 -18.31 -0.39 1.89
N ILE A 32 -18.43 -0.52 3.21
CA ILE A 32 -17.83 0.42 4.18
C ILE A 32 -16.30 0.36 4.09
N TYR A 33 -15.72 -0.82 3.91
CA TYR A 33 -14.28 -0.97 3.71
C TYR A 33 -13.77 -0.12 2.53
N GLU A 34 -14.55 0.01 1.44
CA GLU A 34 -14.19 0.87 0.31
C GLU A 34 -14.29 2.37 0.61
N THR A 35 -15.23 2.78 1.46
CA THR A 35 -15.41 4.19 1.81
C THR A 35 -14.34 4.71 2.75
N ILE A 36 -13.73 3.82 3.56
CA ILE A 36 -12.61 4.20 4.44
C ILE A 36 -11.40 4.63 3.58
N PRO A 37 -10.92 5.88 3.70
CA PRO A 37 -9.81 6.36 2.89
C PRO A 37 -8.51 5.61 3.18
N ALA A 38 -7.87 5.07 2.15
CA ALA A 38 -6.59 4.35 2.29
C ALA A 38 -5.40 5.27 2.62
N GLU A 39 -5.56 6.59 2.49
CA GLU A 39 -4.50 7.59 2.67
C GLU A 39 -4.31 8.02 4.13
N ARG A 40 -5.20 7.60 5.05
CA ARG A 40 -5.06 7.93 6.47
C ARG A 40 -3.84 7.21 7.03
N MET A 41 -2.83 7.98 7.41
CA MET A 41 -1.55 7.43 7.87
C MET A 41 -1.75 6.56 9.10
N ASN A 42 -1.14 5.37 9.06
CA ASN A 42 -1.06 4.38 10.14
C ASN A 42 -2.30 3.50 10.38
N GLY A 43 -3.36 3.62 9.58
CA GLY A 43 -4.50 2.70 9.62
C GLY A 43 -4.29 1.50 8.70
N ILE A 44 -4.11 0.29 9.25
CA ILE A 44 -4.23 -0.95 8.47
C ILE A 44 -5.72 -1.28 8.42
N LYS A 45 -6.46 -0.77 7.43
CA LYS A 45 -7.89 -1.08 7.32
C LYS A 45 -8.12 -2.53 6.92
N GLY A 46 -9.23 -3.09 7.39
CA GLY A 46 -9.58 -4.48 7.11
C GLY A 46 -11.02 -4.80 7.46
N VAL A 47 -11.32 -6.08 7.30
CA VAL A 47 -12.61 -6.68 7.67
C VAL A 47 -12.30 -7.90 8.52
N GLY A 48 -13.12 -8.13 9.54
CA GLY A 48 -13.11 -9.38 10.28
C GLY A 48 -14.52 -9.94 10.42
N PHE A 49 -14.60 -11.08 11.08
CA PHE A 49 -15.82 -11.83 11.30
C PHE A 49 -15.94 -12.25 12.75
N GLU A 50 -17.16 -12.60 13.15
CA GLU A 50 -17.47 -13.25 14.40
C GLU A 50 -18.41 -14.41 14.08
N LEU A 51 -18.06 -15.61 14.57
CA LEU A 51 -18.79 -16.84 14.31
C LEU A 51 -19.65 -17.18 15.52
N HIS A 52 -20.96 -17.23 15.30
CA HIS A 52 -21.97 -17.53 16.31
C HIS A 52 -22.49 -18.95 16.10
N ASP A 53 -21.71 -19.93 16.53
CA ASP A 53 -22.03 -21.37 16.41
C ASP A 53 -22.13 -22.08 17.78
N GLY A 54 -22.05 -21.32 18.87
CA GLY A 54 -22.12 -21.82 20.24
C GLY A 54 -20.85 -22.52 20.71
N SER A 55 -19.74 -22.39 19.97
CA SER A 55 -18.42 -22.83 20.42
C SER A 55 -17.79 -21.85 21.42
N ASP A 56 -16.63 -22.25 21.97
CA ASP A 56 -15.82 -21.39 22.84
C ASP A 56 -15.02 -20.32 22.05
N TYR A 57 -15.12 -20.32 20.71
CA TYR A 57 -14.51 -19.31 19.84
C TYR A 57 -15.46 -18.12 19.68
N ASP A 58 -15.72 -17.45 20.80
CA ASP A 58 -16.54 -16.24 20.87
C ASP A 58 -15.66 -15.00 20.70
N GLY A 59 -16.08 -14.08 19.82
CA GLY A 59 -15.39 -12.82 19.58
C GLY A 59 -14.86 -12.59 18.15
N PRO A 60 -14.45 -11.34 17.86
CA PRO A 60 -14.01 -10.92 16.54
C PRO A 60 -12.66 -11.53 16.14
N TYR A 61 -12.56 -11.95 14.88
CA TYR A 61 -11.33 -12.42 14.27
C TYR A 61 -11.10 -11.78 12.90
N ASP A 62 -9.85 -11.48 12.58
CA ASP A 62 -9.47 -10.83 11.32
C ASP A 62 -9.69 -11.76 10.12
N LEU A 63 -10.41 -11.27 9.10
CA LEU A 63 -10.62 -11.98 7.83
C LEU A 63 -9.61 -11.50 6.78
N MET A 64 -9.44 -10.17 6.68
CA MET A 64 -8.59 -9.56 5.68
C MET A 64 -7.97 -8.25 6.16
N ARG A 65 -6.79 -7.95 5.62
CA ARG A 65 -6.04 -6.72 5.85
C ARG A 65 -5.60 -6.15 4.51
N LEU A 66 -5.76 -4.84 4.30
CA LEU A 66 -5.35 -4.16 3.07
C LEU A 66 -5.87 -4.84 1.77
N GLY A 67 -7.08 -5.39 1.82
CA GLY A 67 -7.72 -6.04 0.68
C GLY A 67 -7.15 -7.42 0.33
N LYS A 68 -6.44 -8.05 1.28
CA LYS A 68 -5.94 -9.42 1.16
C LYS A 68 -6.46 -10.24 2.33
N VAL A 69 -7.04 -11.39 2.02
CA VAL A 69 -7.51 -12.36 3.02
C VAL A 69 -6.32 -12.96 3.76
N ASP A 70 -6.42 -13.06 5.09
CA ASP A 70 -5.43 -13.74 5.94
C ASP A 70 -5.78 -15.23 6.06
N ARG A 71 -5.71 -15.93 4.92
CA ARG A 71 -6.11 -17.34 4.84
C ARG A 71 -5.24 -18.22 5.74
N GLU A 72 -3.93 -17.94 5.80
CA GLU A 72 -3.01 -18.67 6.67
C GLU A 72 -3.36 -18.48 8.15
N GLY A 73 -3.62 -17.24 8.59
CA GLY A 73 -4.04 -16.93 9.95
C GLY A 73 -5.31 -17.66 10.36
N VAL A 74 -6.35 -17.55 9.53
CA VAL A 74 -7.66 -18.18 9.79
C VAL A 74 -7.56 -19.71 9.79
N GLU A 75 -6.86 -20.30 8.81
CA GLU A 75 -6.77 -21.76 8.67
C GLU A 75 -5.85 -22.43 9.72
N MET A 76 -4.98 -21.69 10.41
CA MET A 76 -4.25 -22.21 11.57
C MET A 76 -5.20 -22.63 12.70
N ILE A 77 -6.36 -21.98 12.79
CA ILE A 77 -7.39 -22.33 13.77
C ILE A 77 -8.27 -23.42 13.14
N LYS A 78 -8.11 -24.65 13.63
CA LYS A 78 -8.84 -25.83 13.12
C LYS A 78 -10.35 -25.59 13.02
N HIS A 79 -10.92 -24.93 14.02
CA HIS A 79 -12.35 -24.63 14.07
C HIS A 79 -12.81 -23.75 12.91
N TYR A 80 -12.09 -22.66 12.62
CA TYR A 80 -12.38 -21.78 11.48
C TYR A 80 -12.05 -22.42 10.13
N LYS A 81 -11.02 -23.28 10.10
CA LYS A 81 -10.70 -24.08 8.91
C LYS A 81 -11.83 -25.02 8.50
N GLU A 82 -12.50 -25.63 9.48
CA GLU A 82 -13.57 -26.60 9.24
C GLU A 82 -14.95 -25.94 9.08
N SER A 83 -15.09 -24.65 9.42
CA SER A 83 -16.35 -23.90 9.32
C SER A 83 -16.68 -23.53 7.86
N PRO A 84 -17.78 -24.04 7.27
CA PRO A 84 -18.18 -23.70 5.91
C PRO A 84 -18.50 -22.21 5.72
N LEU A 85 -19.00 -21.55 6.77
CA LEU A 85 -19.32 -20.12 6.76
C LEU A 85 -18.05 -19.27 6.62
N VAL A 86 -17.01 -19.60 7.37
CA VAL A 86 -15.73 -18.87 7.35
C VAL A 86 -15.01 -19.12 6.02
N GLN A 87 -14.96 -20.37 5.54
CA GLN A 87 -14.35 -20.69 4.24
C GLN A 87 -15.06 -19.95 3.10
N LYS A 88 -16.40 -19.95 3.10
CA LYS A 88 -17.19 -19.20 2.12
C LYS A 88 -16.89 -17.70 2.18
N ALA A 89 -16.77 -17.11 3.37
CA ALA A 89 -16.46 -15.70 3.53
C ALA A 89 -15.09 -15.35 2.93
N MET A 90 -14.06 -16.16 3.18
CA MET A 90 -12.74 -15.99 2.57
C MET A 90 -12.80 -16.03 1.04
N ASP A 91 -13.45 -17.06 0.49
CA ASP A 91 -13.60 -17.22 -0.96
C ASP A 91 -14.35 -16.05 -1.60
N ASP A 92 -15.43 -15.58 -0.97
CA ASP A 92 -16.24 -14.47 -1.47
C ASP A 92 -15.44 -13.15 -1.49
N VAL A 93 -14.63 -12.90 -0.47
CA VAL A 93 -13.72 -11.73 -0.41
C VAL A 93 -12.63 -11.83 -1.48
N GLU A 94 -11.96 -12.97 -1.62
CA GLU A 94 -10.95 -13.20 -2.66
C GLU A 94 -11.55 -12.95 -4.05
N LYS A 95 -12.73 -13.51 -4.30
CA LYS A 95 -13.46 -13.35 -5.56
C LYS A 95 -13.88 -11.89 -5.79
N TYR A 96 -14.24 -11.16 -4.74
CA TYR A 96 -14.57 -9.73 -4.82
C TYR A 96 -13.38 -8.90 -5.30
N PHE A 97 -12.21 -9.05 -4.66
CA PHE A 97 -11.02 -8.29 -5.04
C PHE A 97 -10.41 -8.75 -6.37
N ALA A 98 -10.56 -10.03 -6.75
CA ALA A 98 -10.20 -10.50 -8.08
C ALA A 98 -11.01 -9.77 -9.18
N ARG A 99 -12.34 -9.76 -9.05
CA ARG A 99 -13.24 -9.05 -9.99
C ARG A 99 -12.91 -7.57 -10.07
N LYS A 100 -12.65 -6.92 -8.92
CA LYS A 100 -12.31 -5.50 -8.87
C LYS A 100 -11.01 -5.19 -9.62
N GLN A 101 -9.97 -6.01 -9.44
CA GLN A 101 -8.71 -5.84 -10.17
C GLN A 101 -8.86 -6.00 -11.68
N GLU A 102 -9.70 -6.95 -12.14
CA GLU A 102 -10.00 -7.09 -13.57
C GLU A 102 -10.73 -5.86 -14.14
N LEU A 103 -11.68 -5.29 -13.38
CA LEU A 103 -12.42 -4.10 -13.78
C LEU A 103 -11.52 -2.87 -13.90
N THR A 104 -10.60 -2.68 -12.95
CA THR A 104 -9.60 -1.61 -13.00
C THR A 104 -8.70 -1.75 -14.23
N LYS A 105 -8.16 -2.95 -14.49
CA LYS A 105 -7.30 -3.22 -15.66
C LYS A 105 -8.02 -2.95 -16.99
N ARG A 106 -9.28 -3.35 -17.12
CA ARG A 106 -10.09 -3.07 -18.33
C ARG A 106 -10.34 -1.58 -18.51
N THR A 107 -10.63 -0.86 -17.43
CA THR A 107 -10.86 0.59 -17.48
C THR A 107 -9.59 1.34 -17.88
N GLU A 108 -8.43 0.93 -17.38
CA GLU A 108 -7.12 1.48 -17.76
C GLU A 108 -6.79 1.20 -19.24
N GLN A 109 -7.10 0.00 -19.75
CA GLN A 109 -6.94 -0.34 -21.17
C GLN A 109 -7.82 0.50 -22.09
N VAL A 110 -9.09 0.74 -21.73
CA VAL A 110 -10.02 1.56 -22.54
C VAL A 110 -9.62 3.04 -22.56
N VAL A 111 -8.98 3.55 -21.51
CA VAL A 111 -8.46 4.93 -21.48
C VAL A 111 -7.13 5.05 -22.26
N GLY A 112 -6.36 3.97 -22.39
CA GLY A 112 -5.13 3.91 -23.18
C GLY A 112 -5.32 3.93 -24.71
N ASP A 113 -6.53 3.65 -25.21
CA ASP A 113 -6.87 3.56 -26.64
C ASP A 113 -7.54 4.83 -27.22
N LYS A 114 -7.37 5.99 -26.58
CA LYS A 114 -7.63 7.27 -27.27
C LYS A 114 -6.36 7.70 -28.01
N PRO A 115 -6.36 7.78 -29.36
CA PRO A 115 -5.21 8.32 -30.08
C PRO A 115 -5.00 9.76 -29.65
N ILE A 116 -3.86 10.01 -29.01
CA ILE A 116 -3.32 11.34 -28.75
C ILE A 116 -3.13 11.98 -30.13
N GLN A 117 -4.11 12.77 -30.56
CA GLN A 117 -3.92 13.70 -31.65
C GLN A 117 -2.87 14.71 -31.21
N LYS A 118 -1.74 14.66 -31.91
CA LYS A 118 -0.70 15.69 -31.84
C LYS A 118 -1.31 16.99 -32.33
N GLU A 119 -1.65 17.89 -31.41
CA GLU A 119 -1.79 19.30 -31.77
C GLU A 119 -0.88 20.14 -30.87
N ASN A 120 0.05 20.82 -31.54
CA ASN A 120 0.97 21.78 -30.97
C ASN A 120 0.19 22.92 -30.30
N VAL A 121 0.22 22.99 -28.96
CA VAL A 121 0.06 24.26 -28.26
C VAL A 121 1.08 24.33 -27.12
N SER A 122 1.91 25.34 -27.22
CA SER A 122 2.93 25.79 -26.29
C SER A 122 2.36 26.16 -24.91
N HIS A 123 3.16 25.87 -23.84
CA HIS A 123 3.19 26.39 -22.44
C HIS A 123 3.13 25.30 -21.35
N PRO A 124 3.65 25.54 -20.13
CA PRO A 124 5.02 25.86 -19.76
C PRO A 124 5.65 24.72 -18.92
N LYS A 125 6.98 24.72 -18.81
CA LYS A 125 7.79 23.69 -18.13
C LYS A 125 7.25 23.35 -16.73
N SER A 126 6.81 22.10 -16.56
CA SER A 126 6.39 21.50 -15.30
C SER A 126 7.52 21.58 -14.26
N ARG A 127 7.20 22.18 -13.11
CA ARG A 127 8.06 22.38 -11.93
C ARG A 127 8.77 21.09 -11.45
N LYS A 128 8.25 19.92 -11.81
CA LYS A 128 8.79 18.60 -11.40
C LYS A 128 10.04 18.20 -12.18
N GLU A 129 10.19 18.65 -13.43
CA GLU A 129 11.37 18.36 -14.25
C GLU A 129 12.60 19.15 -13.75
N SER A 130 12.36 20.35 -13.22
CA SER A 130 13.39 21.25 -12.69
C SER A 130 14.12 20.68 -11.46
N VAL A 131 13.45 19.91 -10.61
CA VAL A 131 14.06 19.39 -9.37
C VAL A 131 15.07 18.28 -9.65
N LEU A 132 14.76 17.37 -10.57
CA LEU A 132 15.68 16.29 -10.96
C LEU A 132 16.93 16.82 -11.66
N GLN A 133 16.77 17.87 -12.49
CA GLN A 133 17.90 18.54 -13.12
C GLN A 133 18.79 19.24 -12.08
N ALA A 134 18.18 19.98 -11.13
CA ALA A 134 18.93 20.65 -10.07
C ALA A 134 19.70 19.66 -9.16
N LEU A 135 19.14 18.49 -8.88
CA LEU A 135 19.82 17.43 -8.12
C LEU A 135 21.03 16.86 -8.87
N ARG A 136 20.91 16.61 -10.18
CA ARG A 136 22.04 16.13 -11.00
C ARG A 136 23.15 17.16 -11.10
N GLU A 137 22.82 18.44 -11.33
CA GLU A 137 23.80 19.53 -11.38
C GLU A 137 24.52 19.72 -10.05
N ARG A 138 23.81 19.60 -8.92
CA ARG A 138 24.43 19.68 -7.58
C ARG A 138 25.38 18.51 -7.33
N GLN A 139 25.00 17.29 -7.71
CA GLN A 139 25.88 16.12 -7.56
C GLN A 139 27.13 16.21 -8.44
N ALA A 140 27.01 16.74 -9.67
CA ALA A 140 28.16 16.96 -10.56
C ALA A 140 29.15 17.99 -9.99
N LYS A 141 28.64 19.13 -9.47
CA LYS A 141 29.48 20.17 -8.86
C LYS A 141 30.23 19.69 -7.61
N ILE A 142 29.60 18.86 -6.78
CA ILE A 142 30.26 18.28 -5.59
C ILE A 142 31.43 17.38 -6.02
N LYS A 143 31.22 16.53 -7.03
CA LYS A 143 32.28 15.64 -7.55
C LYS A 143 33.43 16.42 -8.20
N GLU A 144 33.16 17.51 -8.90
CA GLU A 144 34.21 18.38 -9.45
C GLU A 144 35.00 19.09 -8.34
N GLN A 145 34.34 19.62 -7.31
CA GLN A 145 35.03 20.26 -6.18
C GLN A 145 35.92 19.29 -5.40
N GLU A 146 35.50 18.04 -5.21
CA GLU A 146 36.33 17.01 -4.55
C GLU A 146 37.53 16.60 -5.41
N GLN A 147 37.40 16.58 -6.73
CA GLN A 147 38.52 16.31 -7.65
C GLN A 147 39.50 17.49 -7.76
N THR A 148 39.04 18.74 -7.65
CA THR A 148 39.93 19.90 -7.64
C THR A 148 40.67 20.04 -6.31
N ALA A 149 40.01 19.76 -5.18
CA ALA A 149 40.62 19.83 -3.84
C ALA A 149 41.70 18.75 -3.61
N THR A 150 41.57 17.58 -4.25
CA THR A 150 42.58 16.51 -4.20
C THR A 150 43.80 16.80 -5.09
N LYS A 151 43.64 17.53 -6.19
CA LYS A 151 44.77 18.00 -7.03
C LYS A 151 45.56 19.17 -6.43
N GLU A 152 44.95 20.03 -5.60
CA GLU A 152 45.69 21.11 -4.93
C GLU A 152 46.56 20.61 -3.77
N LYS A 153 46.12 19.59 -3.00
CA LYS A 153 46.92 19.02 -1.90
C LYS A 153 48.18 18.26 -2.36
N SER A 154 48.30 17.90 -3.63
CA SER A 154 49.47 17.19 -4.17
C SER A 154 50.54 18.09 -4.78
N ARG A 155 50.34 19.42 -4.86
CA ARG A 155 51.30 20.37 -5.45
C ARG A 155 52.18 21.14 -4.45
N THR A 156 52.00 20.97 -3.13
CA THR A 156 52.73 21.79 -2.13
C THR A 156 54.00 21.15 -1.55
N HIS A 157 54.37 19.92 -1.92
CA HIS A 157 55.62 19.29 -1.46
C HIS A 157 56.66 19.19 -2.59
N LYS A 158 57.13 20.33 -3.11
CA LYS A 158 58.35 20.35 -3.94
C LYS A 158 59.11 21.69 -3.86
N LYS A 159 59.76 21.92 -2.71
CA LYS A 159 60.90 22.82 -2.45
C LYS A 159 61.26 22.62 -0.97
N GLY A 160 62.48 22.35 -0.54
CA GLY A 160 63.77 22.49 -1.18
C GLY A 160 64.81 21.58 -0.52
N GLU A 161 65.85 21.36 -1.31
CA GLU A 161 67.22 20.99 -0.94
C GLU A 161 67.77 21.92 0.17
N VAL A 162 68.62 21.39 1.06
CA VAL A 162 69.95 21.94 1.44
C VAL A 162 70.56 21.07 2.56
N SER A 163 71.82 20.72 2.33
CA SER A 163 72.83 20.04 3.14
C SER A 163 73.15 20.71 4.49
N LEU A 164 73.48 19.88 5.49
CA LEU A 164 74.78 19.88 6.20
C LEU A 164 74.87 18.64 7.12
#